data_AF-A0AAW0RM56-F1
#
_entry.id   AF-A0AAW0RM56-F1
#
_cell.length_a   1.000
_cell.length_b   1.000
_cell.length_c   1.000
_cell.angle_alpha   90.00
_cell.angle_beta   90.00
_cell.angle_gamma   90.00
#
_symmetry.space_group_name_H-M   'P 1'
#
loop_
_entity.id
_entity.type
_entity.pdbx_description
1 polymer ?
#
loop_
_entity_poly.entity_id
_entity_poly.type
_entity_poly.pdbx_seq_one_letter_code
_entity_poly.pdbx_strand_id
1 'polypeptide(L)'
;MAAPPALGALGLTFTVMRAMQFIGLVTIIGLTASFVADIVVSSYAVPPALIGTLAVACLAEVYVIISYILYWDSLLPLLIATAADSLCLIAGIVVACVVGKPVSYLNCNAFPDKGNTAVFLSSLFANVKRLEGNTFEWVAPSKPSCLQLKSIWGISVALCVLFVLSTATTACLWRRLKSPPPPKDLD
;
A
#
# COMPACT_ATOMS: atom_id res chain seq x y z
N MET A 1 -4.59 -29.61 10.15
CA MET A 1 -4.86 -28.54 9.17
C MET A 1 -6.32 -28.16 9.34
N ALA A 2 -6.60 -26.96 9.87
CA ALA A 2 -7.98 -26.48 10.00
C ALA A 2 -8.62 -26.43 8.60
N ALA A 3 -9.84 -26.95 8.46
CA ALA A 3 -10.57 -26.85 7.21
C ALA A 3 -10.78 -25.36 6.86
N PRO A 4 -10.57 -24.93 5.60
CA PRO A 4 -10.87 -23.55 5.21
C PRO A 4 -12.33 -23.23 5.55
N PRO A 5 -12.62 -22.02 6.05
CA PRO A 5 -14.00 -21.65 6.34
C PRO A 5 -14.82 -21.79 5.06
N ALA A 6 -15.91 -22.56 5.13
CA ALA A 6 -16.73 -22.98 3.99
C ALA A 6 -17.59 -21.82 3.44
N LEU A 7 -16.95 -20.70 3.11
CA LEU A 7 -17.55 -19.44 2.65
C LEU A 7 -17.60 -19.35 1.11
N GLY A 8 -17.33 -20.47 0.42
CA GLY A 8 -17.33 -20.56 -1.04
C GLY A 8 -16.37 -19.58 -1.72
N ALA A 9 -16.73 -19.09 -2.89
CA ALA A 9 -15.89 -18.19 -3.70
C ALA A 9 -15.50 -16.89 -2.97
N LEU A 10 -16.36 -16.36 -2.08
CA LEU A 10 -16.10 -15.13 -1.32
C LEU A 10 -14.98 -15.31 -0.29
N GLY A 11 -14.84 -16.52 0.28
CA GLY A 11 -13.75 -16.82 1.19
C GLY A 11 -12.40 -16.96 0.48
N LEU A 12 -12.42 -17.58 -0.70
CA LEU A 12 -11.24 -17.68 -1.55
C LEU A 12 -10.77 -16.30 -2.01
N THR A 13 -11.69 -15.43 -2.47
CA THR A 13 -11.31 -14.07 -2.89
C THR A 13 -10.70 -13.28 -1.73
N PHE A 14 -11.25 -13.36 -0.52
CA PHE A 14 -10.66 -12.72 0.65
C PHE A 14 -9.23 -13.20 0.91
N THR A 15 -9.00 -14.52 0.88
CA THR A 15 -7.68 -15.13 1.08
C THR A 15 -6.67 -14.66 0.02
N VAL A 16 -7.08 -14.62 -1.24
CA VAL A 16 -6.25 -14.15 -2.36
C VAL A 16 -5.94 -12.66 -2.24
N MET A 17 -6.93 -11.83 -1.84
CA MET A 17 -6.70 -10.40 -1.61
C MET A 17 -5.67 -10.17 -0.50
N ARG A 18 -5.76 -10.89 0.62
CA ARG A 18 -4.80 -10.80 1.73
C ARG A 18 -3.38 -11.17 1.29
N ALA A 19 -3.23 -12.24 0.50
CA ALA A 19 -1.93 -12.64 -0.03
C ALA A 19 -1.32 -11.56 -0.95
N MET A 20 -2.11 -10.97 -1.84
CA MET A 20 -1.62 -9.90 -2.71
C MET A 20 -1.31 -8.61 -1.95
N GLN A 21 -2.12 -8.26 -0.93
CA GLN A 21 -1.86 -7.13 -0.05
C GLN A 21 -0.54 -7.30 0.70
N PHE A 22 -0.32 -8.47 1.28
CA PHE A 22 0.92 -8.85 1.97
C PHE A 22 2.14 -8.68 1.06
N ILE A 23 2.12 -9.26 -0.13
CA ILE A 23 3.23 -9.15 -1.09
C ILE A 23 3.50 -7.68 -1.47
N GLY A 24 2.44 -6.90 -1.75
CA GLY A 24 2.58 -5.49 -2.09
C GLY A 24 3.17 -4.66 -0.96
N LEU A 25 2.71 -4.87 0.28
CA LEU A 25 3.17 -4.16 1.46
C LEU A 25 4.62 -4.49 1.82
N VAL A 26 5.01 -5.77 1.83
CA VAL A 26 6.41 -6.20 2.00
C VAL A 26 7.32 -5.54 0.96
N THR A 27 6.85 -5.48 -0.30
CA THR A 27 7.62 -4.84 -1.37
C THR A 27 7.80 -3.33 -1.11
N ILE A 28 6.74 -2.61 -0.73
CA ILE A 28 6.83 -1.18 -0.37
C ILE A 28 7.78 -0.97 0.82
N ILE A 29 7.70 -1.82 1.84
CA ILE A 29 8.57 -1.76 3.02
C ILE A 29 10.03 -1.90 2.59
N GLY A 30 10.37 -2.91 1.79
CA GLY A 30 11.75 -3.12 1.31
C GLY A 30 12.28 -1.97 0.43
N LEU A 31 11.48 -1.50 -0.53
CA LEU A 31 11.86 -0.39 -1.41
C LEU A 31 11.99 0.93 -0.64
N THR A 32 11.17 1.16 0.38
CA THR A 32 11.23 2.39 1.17
C THR A 32 12.37 2.32 2.20
N ALA A 33 12.59 1.17 2.82
CA ALA A 33 13.67 0.95 3.77
C ALA A 33 15.06 1.12 3.13
N SER A 34 15.24 0.68 1.87
CA SER A 34 16.48 0.90 1.14
C SER A 34 16.74 2.39 0.87
N PHE A 35 15.71 3.18 0.53
CA PHE A 35 15.86 4.64 0.46
C PHE A 35 16.24 5.25 1.81
N VAL A 36 15.60 4.83 2.89
CA VAL A 36 15.93 5.31 4.23
C VAL A 36 17.39 5.00 4.57
N ALA A 37 17.85 3.78 4.29
CA ALA A 37 19.24 3.37 4.53
C ALA A 37 20.23 4.23 3.73
N ASP A 38 20.02 4.41 2.43
CA ASP A 38 20.89 5.21 1.56
C ASP A 38 20.96 6.68 2.00
N ILE A 39 19.82 7.25 2.40
CA ILE A 39 19.73 8.65 2.86
C ILE A 39 20.47 8.83 4.18
N VAL A 40 20.27 7.93 5.14
CA VAL A 40 20.89 8.00 6.47
C VAL A 40 22.40 7.81 6.39
N VAL A 41 22.88 6.84 5.59
CA VAL A 41 24.32 6.64 5.36
C VAL A 41 24.96 7.89 4.73
N SER A 42 24.21 8.61 3.90
CA SER A 42 24.66 9.86 3.27
C SER A 42 24.58 11.10 4.17
N SER A 43 24.20 10.95 5.45
CA SER A 43 24.02 12.07 6.40
C SER A 43 22.97 13.11 5.98
N TYR A 44 21.93 12.69 5.27
CA TYR A 44 20.79 13.54 4.90
C TYR A 44 19.56 13.24 5.77
N ALA A 45 18.68 14.25 5.91
CA ALA A 45 17.38 14.06 6.55
C ALA A 45 16.40 13.35 5.60
N VAL A 46 15.75 12.29 6.08
CA VAL A 46 14.76 11.52 5.31
C VAL A 46 13.49 12.36 5.10
N PRO A 47 13.00 12.49 3.86
CA PRO A 47 11.72 13.13 3.59
C PRO A 47 10.57 12.53 4.42
N PRO A 48 9.75 13.33 5.12
CA PRO A 48 8.66 12.83 5.97
C PRO A 48 7.66 11.94 5.23
N ALA A 49 7.48 12.16 3.92
CA ALA A 49 6.65 11.32 3.06
C ALA A 49 7.09 9.86 3.04
N LEU A 50 8.41 9.59 2.99
CA LEU A 50 8.96 8.23 2.97
C LEU A 50 8.82 7.57 4.34
N ILE A 51 9.07 8.31 5.42
CA ILE A 51 8.87 7.82 6.79
C ILE A 51 7.40 7.46 7.03
N GLY A 52 6.48 8.35 6.63
CA GLY A 52 5.05 8.11 6.74
C GLY A 52 4.58 6.92 5.91
N THR A 53 5.10 6.76 4.70
CA THR A 53 4.82 5.59 3.84
C THR A 53 5.28 4.30 4.51
N LEU A 54 6.50 4.27 5.06
CA LEU A 54 7.03 3.11 5.76
C LEU A 54 6.20 2.76 6.99
N ALA A 55 5.86 3.76 7.81
CA ALA A 55 5.06 3.55 9.02
C ALA A 55 3.66 3.00 8.70
N VAL A 56 2.96 3.60 7.72
CA VAL A 56 1.64 3.13 7.28
C VAL A 56 1.74 1.72 6.70
N ALA A 57 2.75 1.43 5.89
CA ALA A 57 2.94 0.11 5.31
C ALA A 57 3.17 -0.97 6.38
N CYS A 58 4.01 -0.70 7.39
CA CYS A 58 4.23 -1.62 8.51
C CYS A 58 2.96 -1.87 9.33
N LEU A 59 2.16 -0.83 9.62
CA LEU A 59 0.90 -1.00 10.36
C LEU A 59 -0.13 -1.79 9.56
N ALA A 60 -0.26 -1.49 8.26
CA ALA A 60 -1.15 -2.22 7.37
C ALA A 60 -0.71 -3.68 7.21
N GLU A 61 0.59 -3.95 7.17
CA GLU A 61 1.16 -5.29 7.06
C GLU A 61 0.81 -6.15 8.28
N VAL A 62 1.03 -5.62 9.49
CA VAL A 62 0.64 -6.29 10.73
C VAL A 62 -0.87 -6.58 10.74
N TYR A 63 -1.68 -5.62 10.30
CA TYR A 63 -3.12 -5.81 10.19
C TYR A 63 -3.50 -6.91 9.18
N VAL A 64 -2.87 -6.97 8.01
CA VAL A 64 -3.12 -8.02 7.01
C VAL A 64 -2.78 -9.40 7.56
N ILE A 65 -1.68 -9.54 8.30
CA ILE A 65 -1.29 -10.80 8.93
C ILE A 65 -2.29 -11.22 10.01
N ILE A 66 -2.64 -10.31 10.94
CA ILE A 66 -3.59 -10.60 12.02
C ILE A 66 -4.96 -10.98 11.45
N SER A 67 -5.46 -10.21 10.48
CA SER A 67 -6.77 -10.48 9.86
C SER A 67 -6.79 -11.79 9.08
N TYR A 68 -5.67 -12.20 8.46
CA TYR A 68 -5.53 -13.52 7.85
C TYR A 68 -5.64 -14.65 8.89
N ILE A 69 -4.93 -14.54 10.02
CA ILE A 69 -4.99 -15.55 11.10
C ILE A 69 -6.41 -15.67 11.65
N LEU A 70 -7.02 -14.54 12.05
CA LEU A 70 -8.37 -14.52 12.61
C LEU A 70 -9.43 -15.05 11.64
N TYR A 71 -9.21 -14.89 10.33
CA TYR A 71 -10.09 -15.43 9.30
C TYR A 71 -10.06 -16.97 9.28
N TRP A 72 -8.88 -17.56 9.34
CA TRP A 72 -8.73 -19.02 9.42
C TRP A 72 -9.29 -19.60 10.71
N ASP A 73 -9.18 -18.88 11.81
CA ASP A 73 -9.76 -19.28 13.10
C ASP A 73 -11.28 -19.06 13.17
N SER A 74 -11.92 -18.54 12.10
CA SER A 74 -13.35 -18.18 12.07
C SER A 74 -13.78 -17.19 13.17
N LEU A 75 -12.82 -16.50 13.77
CA LEU A 75 -13.02 -15.52 14.84
C LEU A 75 -13.15 -14.10 14.29
N LEU A 76 -12.96 -13.90 12.98
CA LEU A 76 -12.90 -12.57 12.38
C LEU A 76 -14.26 -11.84 12.48
N PRO A 77 -14.37 -10.74 13.25
CA PRO A 77 -15.56 -9.91 13.24
C PRO A 77 -15.62 -9.12 11.94
N LEU A 78 -16.40 -9.60 10.96
CA LEU A 78 -16.43 -9.04 9.59
C LEU A 78 -16.75 -7.55 9.50
N LEU A 79 -17.56 -7.03 10.43
CA LEU A 79 -17.87 -5.60 10.48
C LEU A 79 -16.63 -4.76 10.85
N ILE A 80 -15.85 -5.23 11.83
CA ILE A 80 -14.60 -4.59 12.25
C ILE A 80 -13.56 -4.72 11.14
N ALA A 81 -13.48 -5.87 10.47
CA ALA A 81 -12.60 -6.07 9.32
C ALA A 81 -12.95 -5.12 8.15
N THR A 82 -14.24 -4.92 7.87
CA THR A 82 -14.69 -3.95 6.84
C THR A 82 -14.24 -2.52 7.20
N ALA A 83 -14.42 -2.13 8.47
CA ALA A 83 -13.99 -0.82 8.96
C ALA A 83 -12.45 -0.66 8.89
N ALA A 84 -11.70 -1.66 9.34
CA ALA A 84 -10.23 -1.64 9.30
C ALA A 84 -9.68 -1.62 7.87
N ASP A 85 -10.25 -2.39 6.94
CA ASP A 85 -9.90 -2.33 5.53
C ASP A 85 -10.20 -0.95 4.91
N SER A 86 -11.28 -0.29 5.33
CA SER A 86 -11.60 1.07 4.88
C SER A 86 -10.62 2.12 5.42
N LEU A 87 -10.13 1.96 6.66
CA LEU A 87 -9.09 2.81 7.23
C LEU A 87 -7.76 2.61 6.49
N CYS A 88 -7.39 1.37 6.17
CA CYS A 88 -6.20 1.07 5.37
C CYS A 88 -6.32 1.65 3.96
N LEU A 89 -7.51 1.62 3.36
CA LEU A 89 -7.77 2.27 2.08
C LEU A 89 -7.53 3.78 2.15
N ILE A 90 -8.10 4.47 3.15
CA ILE A 90 -7.91 5.92 3.32
C ILE A 90 -6.42 6.25 3.50
N ALA A 91 -5.72 5.50 4.36
CA ALA A 91 -4.28 5.68 4.57
C ALA A 91 -3.47 5.43 3.28
N GLY A 92 -3.82 4.38 2.52
CA GLY A 92 -3.21 4.08 1.24
C GLY A 92 -3.43 5.17 0.18
N ILE A 93 -4.62 5.78 0.14
CA ILE A 93 -4.91 6.93 -0.75
C ILE A 93 -4.02 8.11 -0.38
N VAL A 94 -3.87 8.42 0.92
CA VAL A 94 -2.98 9.51 1.37
C VAL A 94 -1.54 9.24 0.93
N VAL A 95 -1.03 8.02 1.13
CA VAL A 95 0.31 7.62 0.65
C VAL A 95 0.43 7.77 -0.87
N ALA A 96 -0.54 7.26 -1.63
CA ALA A 96 -0.55 7.35 -3.09
C ALA A 96 -0.56 8.82 -3.58
N CYS A 97 -1.27 9.72 -2.92
CA CYS A 97 -1.28 11.14 -3.25
C CYS A 97 0.04 11.83 -2.87
N VAL A 98 0.57 11.57 -1.68
CA VAL A 98 1.81 12.21 -1.19
C VAL A 98 3.03 11.79 -2.01
N VAL A 99 3.13 10.50 -2.36
CA VAL A 99 4.21 9.97 -3.21
C VAL A 99 3.92 10.24 -4.69
N GLY A 100 2.66 10.28 -5.10
CA GLY A 100 2.27 10.51 -6.50
C GLY A 100 2.56 11.90 -7.01
N LYS A 101 2.42 12.93 -6.15
CA LYS A 101 2.76 14.32 -6.51
C LYS A 101 4.16 14.45 -7.10
N PRO A 102 5.26 14.09 -6.41
CA PRO A 102 6.59 14.17 -6.99
C PRO A 102 6.77 13.27 -8.20
N VAL A 103 6.22 12.04 -8.18
CA VAL A 103 6.35 11.07 -9.27
C VAL A 103 5.76 11.57 -10.59
N SER A 104 4.67 12.35 -10.54
CA SER A 104 4.00 12.88 -11.73
C SER A 104 4.86 13.83 -12.56
N TYR A 105 5.91 14.43 -11.98
CA TYR A 105 6.81 15.36 -12.66
C TYR A 105 8.11 14.70 -13.13
N LEU A 106 8.30 13.40 -12.88
CA LEU A 106 9.54 12.70 -13.18
C LEU A 106 9.50 12.02 -14.54
N ASN A 107 10.54 12.26 -15.34
CA ASN A 107 10.84 11.46 -16.53
C ASN A 107 12.13 10.66 -16.32
N CYS A 108 12.00 9.44 -15.78
CA CYS A 108 13.15 8.61 -15.40
C CYS A 108 14.07 8.25 -16.58
N ASN A 109 13.58 8.28 -17.83
CA ASN A 109 14.39 7.99 -19.01
C ASN A 109 15.37 9.11 -19.36
N ALA A 110 15.13 10.33 -18.87
CA ALA A 110 16.01 11.47 -19.07
C ALA A 110 17.14 11.55 -18.03
N PHE A 111 17.15 10.67 -17.02
CA PHE A 111 18.12 10.69 -15.94
C PHE A 111 19.30 9.74 -16.18
N PRO A 112 20.50 10.09 -15.67
CA PRO A 112 21.67 9.23 -15.77
C PRO A 112 21.51 7.97 -14.90
N ASP A 113 22.22 6.91 -15.27
CA ASP A 113 22.21 5.63 -14.53
C ASP A 113 22.89 5.75 -13.15
N LYS A 114 23.78 6.74 -12.98
CA LYS A 114 24.46 7.06 -11.72
C LYS A 114 24.04 8.44 -11.23
N GLY A 115 23.62 8.51 -9.97
CA GLY A 115 23.28 9.75 -9.28
C GLY A 115 23.39 9.55 -7.77
N ASN A 116 22.98 10.55 -6.99
CA ASN A 116 22.99 10.46 -5.53
C ASN A 116 21.54 10.42 -5.03
N THR A 117 21.10 9.24 -4.57
CA THR A 117 19.75 9.00 -4.06
C THR A 117 19.33 10.02 -3.00
N ALA A 118 20.22 10.35 -2.06
CA ALA A 118 19.89 11.23 -0.95
C ALA A 118 19.67 12.68 -1.39
N VAL A 119 20.55 13.18 -2.26
CA VAL A 119 20.45 14.53 -2.85
C VAL A 119 19.25 14.62 -3.81
N PHE A 120 19.02 13.59 -4.60
CA PHE A 120 17.89 13.52 -5.51
C PHE A 120 16.56 13.54 -4.77
N LEU A 121 16.35 12.64 -3.79
CA LEU A 121 15.10 12.58 -3.04
C LEU A 121 14.86 13.83 -2.19
N SER A 122 15.90 14.39 -1.56
CA SER A 122 15.76 15.63 -0.79
C SER A 122 15.36 16.81 -1.69
N SER A 123 16.01 17.00 -2.84
CA SER A 123 15.65 18.05 -3.79
C SER A 123 14.25 17.83 -4.39
N LEU A 124 13.89 16.58 -4.69
CA LEU A 124 12.58 16.21 -5.21
C LEU A 124 11.44 16.60 -4.26
N PHE A 125 11.50 16.14 -3.00
CA PHE A 125 10.43 16.40 -2.03
C PHE A 125 10.42 17.85 -1.53
N ALA A 126 11.53 18.59 -1.62
CA ALA A 126 11.59 20.01 -1.30
C ALA A 126 11.00 20.89 -2.42
N ASN A 127 11.41 20.67 -3.67
CA ASN A 127 11.02 21.53 -4.79
C ASN A 127 9.57 21.30 -5.24
N VAL A 128 9.02 20.10 -5.05
CA VAL A 128 7.60 19.81 -5.34
C VAL A 128 6.64 20.62 -4.45
N LYS A 129 7.10 21.19 -3.33
CA LYS A 129 6.27 22.12 -2.54
C LYS A 129 6.23 23.53 -3.11
N ARG A 130 7.15 23.88 -4.02
CA ARG A 130 7.40 25.26 -4.50
C ARG A 130 6.93 25.47 -5.95
N LEU A 131 5.90 24.73 -6.36
CA LEU A 131 5.33 24.56 -7.72
C LEU A 131 4.87 25.83 -8.47
N GLU A 132 5.19 27.04 -8.00
CA GLU A 132 4.74 28.28 -8.64
C GLU A 132 5.60 28.72 -9.85
N GLY A 133 6.77 28.11 -10.08
CA GLY A 133 7.61 28.38 -11.26
C GLY A 133 7.89 27.11 -12.06
N ASN A 134 7.55 27.09 -13.35
CA ASN A 134 7.66 25.96 -14.30
C ASN A 134 9.10 25.43 -14.55
N THR A 135 10.06 25.66 -13.67
CA THR A 135 11.45 25.24 -13.82
C THR A 135 11.76 24.11 -12.83
N PHE A 136 11.68 22.86 -13.31
CA PHE A 136 12.00 21.68 -12.52
C PHE A 136 13.47 21.29 -12.76
N GLU A 137 14.35 21.63 -11.82
CA GLU A 137 15.74 21.15 -11.83
C GLU A 137 15.97 20.23 -10.62
N TRP A 138 16.19 18.94 -10.90
CA TRP A 138 16.45 17.92 -9.88
C TRP A 138 17.96 17.81 -9.68
N VAL A 139 18.41 17.78 -8.43
CA VAL A 139 19.84 17.73 -8.13
C VAL A 139 20.31 16.29 -8.06
N ALA A 140 21.39 15.98 -8.79
CA ALA A 140 22.01 14.65 -8.87
C ALA A 140 21.02 13.49 -9.15
N PRO A 141 20.13 13.62 -10.16
CA PRO A 141 19.07 12.66 -10.39
C PRO A 141 19.63 11.28 -10.73
N SER A 142 18.99 10.24 -10.21
CA SER A 142 19.34 8.85 -10.47
C SER A 142 18.16 8.12 -11.09
N LYS A 143 18.37 7.54 -12.28
CA LYS A 143 17.39 6.66 -12.93
C LYS A 143 16.92 5.50 -12.05
N PRO A 144 17.79 4.72 -11.35
CA PRO A 144 17.32 3.63 -10.50
C PRO A 144 16.42 4.13 -9.36
N SER A 145 16.78 5.20 -8.67
CA SER A 145 15.96 5.74 -7.58
C SER A 145 14.65 6.36 -8.09
N CYS A 146 14.64 6.95 -9.30
CA CYS A 146 13.41 7.40 -9.95
C CYS A 146 12.44 6.25 -10.24
N LEU A 147 12.94 5.16 -10.82
CA LEU A 147 12.13 3.97 -11.11
C LEU A 147 11.62 3.30 -9.83
N GLN A 148 12.47 3.19 -8.81
CA GLN A 148 12.11 2.65 -7.50
C GLN A 148 10.99 3.48 -6.85
N LEU A 149 11.07 4.81 -6.88
CA LEU A 149 10.00 5.67 -6.36
C LEU A 149 8.69 5.51 -7.15
N LYS A 150 8.78 5.36 -8.48
CA LYS A 150 7.63 5.09 -9.36
C LYS A 150 7.00 3.72 -9.06
N SER A 151 7.81 2.72 -8.73
CA SER A 151 7.34 1.40 -8.29
C SER A 151 6.61 1.48 -6.95
N ILE A 152 7.15 2.22 -5.96
CA ILE A 152 6.45 2.42 -4.67
C ILE A 152 5.08 3.05 -4.89
N TRP A 153 4.99 4.10 -5.72
CA TRP A 153 3.73 4.73 -6.06
C TRP A 153 2.76 3.77 -6.78
N GLY A 154 3.24 3.05 -7.80
CA GLY A 154 2.40 2.11 -8.56
C GLY A 154 1.85 0.97 -7.69
N ILE A 155 2.68 0.40 -6.81
CA ILE A 155 2.24 -0.62 -5.85
C ILE A 155 1.25 -0.03 -4.84
N SER A 156 1.47 1.21 -4.38
CA SER A 156 0.51 1.89 -3.48
C SER A 156 -0.87 2.04 -4.12
N VAL A 157 -0.94 2.39 -5.41
CA VAL A 157 -2.21 2.46 -6.15
C VAL A 157 -2.87 1.08 -6.28
N ALA A 158 -2.09 0.05 -6.59
CA ALA A 158 -2.58 -1.32 -6.66
C ALA A 158 -3.14 -1.79 -5.31
N LEU A 159 -2.47 -1.48 -4.19
CA LEU A 159 -2.94 -1.78 -2.84
C LEU A 159 -4.27 -1.09 -2.52
N CYS A 160 -4.47 0.16 -2.95
CA CYS A 160 -5.78 0.83 -2.81
C CYS A 160 -6.89 0.03 -3.48
N VAL A 161 -6.67 -0.46 -4.71
CA VAL A 161 -7.65 -1.30 -5.41
C VAL A 161 -7.92 -2.59 -4.63
N LEU A 162 -6.86 -3.25 -4.13
CA LEU A 162 -7.01 -4.46 -3.33
C LEU A 162 -7.78 -4.21 -2.02
N PHE A 163 -7.59 -3.08 -1.35
CA PHE A 163 -8.36 -2.72 -0.15
C PHE A 163 -9.82 -2.39 -0.47
N VAL A 164 -10.12 -1.78 -1.63
CA VAL A 164 -11.52 -1.63 -2.10
C VAL A 164 -12.17 -2.99 -2.30
N LEU A 165 -11.49 -3.93 -2.95
CA LEU A 165 -12.02 -5.29 -3.14
C LEU A 165 -12.18 -6.02 -1.78
N SER A 166 -11.25 -5.83 -0.85
CA SER A 166 -11.31 -6.40 0.50
C SER A 166 -12.50 -5.85 1.31
N THR A 167 -12.72 -4.53 1.28
CA THR A 167 -13.90 -3.90 1.92
C THR A 167 -15.21 -4.39 1.30
N ALA A 168 -15.28 -4.50 -0.03
CA ALA A 168 -16.48 -4.99 -0.71
C ALA A 168 -16.78 -6.46 -0.38
N THR A 169 -15.76 -7.33 -0.38
CA THR A 169 -15.92 -8.76 -0.07
C THR A 169 -16.33 -8.99 1.38
N THR A 170 -15.69 -8.32 2.34
CA THR A 170 -16.03 -8.40 3.77
C THR A 170 -17.43 -7.84 4.07
N ALA A 171 -17.82 -6.73 3.43
CA ALA A 171 -19.18 -6.18 3.55
C ALA A 171 -20.24 -7.13 2.98
N CYS A 172 -20.00 -7.73 1.81
CA CYS A 172 -20.88 -8.72 1.21
C CYS A 172 -21.02 -9.97 2.09
N LEU A 173 -19.91 -10.45 2.67
CA LEU A 173 -19.91 -11.61 3.56
C LEU A 173 -20.68 -11.32 4.86
N TRP A 174 -20.50 -10.13 5.43
CA TRP A 174 -21.26 -9.69 6.59
C TRP A 174 -22.76 -9.62 6.31
N ARG A 175 -23.16 -9.06 5.16
CA ARG A 175 -24.58 -9.04 4.73
C ARG A 175 -25.14 -10.45 4.57
N ARG A 176 -24.39 -11.38 3.97
CA ARG A 176 -24.79 -12.78 3.79
C ARG A 176 -25.03 -13.48 5.13
N LEU A 177 -24.14 -13.30 6.11
CA LEU A 177 -24.27 -13.93 7.43
C LEU A 177 -25.41 -13.33 8.28
N LYS A 178 -25.81 -12.08 7.99
CA LYS A 178 -26.93 -11.43 8.68
C LYS A 178 -28.29 -11.77 8.09
N SER A 179 -28.37 -12.14 6.81
CA SER A 179 -29.63 -12.56 6.18
C SER A 179 -30.03 -13.96 6.64
N PRO A 180 -31.30 -14.20 7.02
CA PRO A 180 -31.77 -15.54 7.33
C PRO A 180 -31.64 -16.47 6.11
N PRO A 181 -31.34 -17.77 6.31
CA PRO A 181 -31.29 -18.72 5.20
C PRO A 181 -32.64 -18.76 4.48
N PRO A 182 -32.66 -18.94 3.14
CA PRO A 182 -33.91 -19.16 2.42
C PRO A 182 -34.66 -20.35 3.05
N PRO A 183 -36.02 -20.33 3.09
CA PRO A 183 -36.78 -21.46 3.59
C PRO A 183 -36.29 -22.72 2.90
N LYS A 184 -35.99 -23.77 3.66
CA LYS A 184 -35.78 -25.08 3.06
C LYS A 184 -37.12 -25.48 2.46
N ASP A 185 -37.17 -25.66 1.15
CA ASP A 185 -38.29 -26.32 0.51
C ASP A 185 -38.44 -27.70 1.18
N LEU A 186 -39.56 -27.87 1.88
CA LEU A 186 -39.96 -29.13 2.50
C LEU A 186 -40.52 -30.00 1.37
N ASP A 187 -39.67 -30.85 0.79
CA ASP A 187 -40.11 -32.05 0.06
C ASP A 187 -40.33 -33.22 1.04
#